data_AF-A0A7W0N2E3-F1
#
_entry.id   AF-A0A7W0N2E3-F1
#
_cell.length_a   1.000
_cell.length_b   1.000
_cell.length_c   1.000
_cell.angle_alpha   90.00
_cell.angle_beta   90.00
_cell.angle_gamma   90.00
#
_symmetry.space_group_name_H-M   'P 1'
#
loop_
_entity.id
_entity.type
_entity.pdbx_description
1 polymer ?
#
loop_
_entity_poly.entity_id
_entity_poly.type
_entity_poly.pdbx_seq_one_letter_code
_entity_poly.pdbx_strand_id
1 'polypeptide(L)'
;MGVPMYDAVIVGARCAGSMTAMLLARQGHRVLLVDRARFPSDTISTHNILHRGLVKLYELGLYERIAATGCPELNKRTRDDGDFPLTGYVPKSAEGLPVAMCPRRTVLDKILLDAAVEAGVELREGFSVRELRFDGDRVSGVMGTAGRGQAHVEHARLVIGADGRNSLVASTVRAPKYNEVPPIACWYYTYWPGVQDLGHVSGVRGRRHLIFLPTHGGLTCVLVG
;
A
#
# COMPACT_ATOMS: atom_id res chain seq x y z
N MET A 1 12.95 35.71 7.94
CA MET A 1 11.78 34.90 7.53
C MET A 1 12.04 33.48 7.99
N GLY A 2 11.16 32.91 8.82
CA GLY A 2 11.36 31.54 9.33
C GLY A 2 11.35 30.53 8.19
N VAL A 3 12.23 29.54 8.25
CA VAL A 3 12.20 28.43 7.28
C VAL A 3 10.83 27.75 7.42
N PRO A 4 10.04 27.60 6.34
CA PRO A 4 8.73 26.99 6.43
C PRO A 4 8.85 25.57 7.00
N MET A 5 8.10 25.30 8.06
CA MET A 5 8.13 24.04 8.81
C MET A 5 6.83 23.27 8.60
N TYR A 6 6.94 21.97 8.35
CA TYR A 6 5.81 21.04 8.32
C TYR A 6 5.53 20.49 9.71
N ASP A 7 4.26 20.17 10.00
CA ASP A 7 3.94 19.39 11.19
C ASP A 7 4.44 17.95 11.03
N ALA A 8 4.28 17.38 9.84
CA ALA A 8 4.79 16.05 9.51
C ALA A 8 5.37 15.98 8.09
N VAL A 9 6.50 15.30 7.97
CA VAL A 9 7.01 14.78 6.68
C VAL A 9 6.85 13.27 6.68
N ILE A 10 6.20 12.73 5.65
CA ILE A 10 5.99 11.30 5.47
C ILE A 10 6.83 10.83 4.28
N VAL A 11 7.69 9.83 4.51
CA VAL A 11 8.56 9.25 3.48
C VAL A 11 7.93 7.96 2.96
N GLY A 12 7.44 7.98 1.72
CA GLY A 12 6.74 6.89 1.03
C GLY A 12 5.26 7.20 0.81
N ALA A 13 4.81 7.29 -0.44
CA ALA A 13 3.47 7.74 -0.85
C ALA A 13 2.60 6.62 -1.44
N ARG A 14 2.80 5.41 -0.94
CA ARG A 14 1.94 4.24 -1.22
C ARG A 14 0.91 4.08 -0.10
N CYS A 15 0.11 3.01 -0.15
CA CYS A 15 -0.95 2.68 0.82
C CYS A 15 -0.77 3.22 2.25
N ALA A 16 0.32 2.88 2.94
CA ALA A 16 0.53 3.32 4.32
C ALA A 16 0.69 4.86 4.42
N GLY A 17 1.64 5.43 3.68
CA GLY A 17 1.95 6.85 3.82
C GLY A 17 0.88 7.77 3.26
N SER A 18 0.22 7.43 2.15
CA SER A 18 -0.90 8.23 1.64
C SER A 18 -2.07 8.26 2.61
N MET A 19 -2.39 7.13 3.25
CA MET A 19 -3.45 7.08 4.26
C MET A 19 -3.08 7.85 5.52
N THR A 20 -1.84 7.71 6.02
CA THR A 20 -1.35 8.50 7.15
C THR A 20 -1.40 9.99 6.83
N ALA A 21 -0.94 10.40 5.65
CA ALA A 21 -0.92 11.79 5.21
C ALA A 21 -2.33 12.38 5.15
N MET A 22 -3.25 11.66 4.49
CA MET A 22 -4.65 12.05 4.39
C MET A 22 -5.27 12.25 5.78
N LEU A 23 -5.06 11.30 6.70
CA LEU A 23 -5.66 11.36 8.03
C LEU A 23 -5.10 12.52 8.86
N LEU A 24 -3.79 12.80 8.78
CA LEU A 24 -3.18 13.95 9.45
C LEU A 24 -3.65 15.28 8.85
N ALA A 25 -3.73 15.38 7.52
CA ALA A 25 -4.21 16.59 6.86
C ALA A 25 -5.69 16.88 7.17
N ARG A 26 -6.54 15.84 7.24
CA ARG A 26 -7.94 15.97 7.71
C ARG A 26 -8.05 16.46 9.16
N GLN A 27 -7.00 16.32 9.97
CA GLN A 27 -6.93 16.88 11.32
C GLN A 27 -6.35 18.30 11.36
N GLY A 28 -6.07 18.92 10.20
CA GLY A 28 -5.59 20.29 10.08
C GLY A 28 -4.06 20.44 10.14
N HIS A 29 -3.32 19.33 10.07
CA HIS A 29 -1.85 19.39 10.08
C HIS A 29 -1.28 19.74 8.69
N ARG A 30 -0.20 20.51 8.68
CA ARG A 30 0.57 20.79 7.45
C ARG A 30 1.49 19.62 7.15
N VAL A 31 1.13 18.81 6.16
CA VAL A 31 1.83 17.56 5.82
C VAL A 31 2.53 17.66 4.48
N LEU A 32 3.80 17.25 4.45
CA LEU A 32 4.53 16.95 3.21
C LEU A 32 4.65 15.43 3.05
N LEU A 33 4.22 14.92 1.90
CA LEU A 33 4.34 13.53 1.50
C LEU A 33 5.33 13.41 0.34
N VAL A 34 6.37 12.60 0.51
CA VAL A 34 7.42 12.42 -0.51
C VAL A 34 7.56 10.97 -0.93
N ASP A 35 7.78 10.70 -2.21
CA ASP A 35 8.15 9.37 -2.70
C ASP A 35 9.14 9.49 -3.87
N ARG A 36 10.03 8.50 -3.96
CA ARG A 36 10.98 8.38 -5.07
C ARG A 36 10.31 8.00 -6.39
N ALA A 37 9.16 7.36 -6.35
CA ALA A 37 8.37 7.00 -7.52
C ALA A 37 7.58 8.21 -8.05
N ARG A 38 7.16 8.10 -9.30
CA ARG A 38 6.08 8.91 -9.89
C ARG A 38 4.90 7.99 -10.15
N PHE A 39 3.70 8.41 -9.76
CA PHE A 39 2.49 7.62 -9.78
C PHE A 39 1.65 7.92 -11.02
N PRO A 40 0.93 6.92 -11.57
CA PRO A 40 0.86 5.54 -11.10
C PRO A 40 2.17 4.77 -11.28
N SER A 41 2.52 3.94 -10.28
CA SER A 41 3.74 3.12 -10.27
C SER A 41 3.44 1.73 -9.74
N ASP A 42 4.12 0.71 -10.27
CA ASP A 42 3.97 -0.65 -9.76
C ASP A 42 4.92 -0.92 -8.58
N THR A 43 4.61 -1.95 -7.80
CA THR A 43 5.45 -2.45 -6.71
C THR A 43 5.14 -3.91 -6.41
N ILE A 44 6.11 -4.61 -5.83
CA ILE A 44 5.94 -6.00 -5.41
C ILE A 44 4.87 -6.07 -4.32
N SER A 45 3.74 -6.71 -4.64
CA SER A 45 2.56 -6.76 -3.79
C SER A 45 1.64 -7.89 -4.27
N THR A 46 0.92 -8.54 -3.36
CA THR A 46 -0.14 -9.49 -3.72
C THR A 46 -1.47 -8.78 -4.01
N HIS A 47 -1.58 -7.50 -3.66
CA HIS A 47 -2.72 -6.60 -3.97
C HIS A 47 -4.04 -6.94 -3.27
N ASN A 48 -4.08 -8.01 -2.48
CA ASN A 48 -5.30 -8.50 -1.88
C ASN A 48 -5.72 -7.66 -0.68
N ILE A 49 -6.88 -7.01 -0.78
CA ILE A 49 -7.53 -6.32 0.33
C ILE A 49 -8.63 -7.23 0.87
N LEU A 50 -8.44 -7.73 2.09
CA LEU A 50 -9.45 -8.52 2.78
C LEU A 50 -10.55 -7.62 3.34
N HIS A 51 -11.67 -8.24 3.71
CA HIS A 51 -12.89 -7.57 4.17
C HIS A 51 -12.65 -6.43 5.17
N ARG A 52 -11.83 -6.62 6.21
CA ARG A 52 -11.52 -5.56 7.18
C ARG A 52 -10.85 -4.33 6.57
N GLY A 53 -10.00 -4.52 5.55
CA GLY A 53 -9.42 -3.42 4.81
C GLY A 53 -10.46 -2.69 3.96
N LEU A 54 -11.40 -3.42 3.37
CA LEU A 54 -12.51 -2.83 2.60
C LEU A 54 -13.46 -2.03 3.50
N VAL A 55 -13.81 -2.56 4.68
CA VAL A 55 -14.58 -1.82 5.70
C VAL A 55 -13.87 -0.52 6.04
N LYS A 56 -12.54 -0.55 6.25
CA LYS A 56 -11.81 0.67 6.58
C LYS A 56 -11.80 1.69 5.44
N LEU A 57 -11.73 1.23 4.20
CA LEU A 57 -11.79 2.10 3.03
C LEU A 57 -13.20 2.69 2.84
N TYR A 58 -14.24 1.93 3.15
CA TYR A 58 -15.63 2.39 3.15
C TYR A 58 -15.87 3.48 4.20
N GLU A 59 -15.44 3.25 5.45
CA GLU A 59 -15.51 4.26 6.53
C GLU A 59 -14.81 5.58 6.18
N LEU A 60 -13.80 5.52 5.31
CA LEU A 60 -13.02 6.69 4.89
C LEU A 60 -13.53 7.33 3.59
N GLY A 61 -14.59 6.77 2.98
CA GLY A 61 -15.20 7.26 1.73
C GLY A 61 -14.39 6.95 0.48
N LEU A 62 -13.57 5.90 0.51
CA LEU A 62 -12.63 5.53 -0.57
C LEU A 62 -13.01 4.22 -1.27
N TYR A 63 -13.91 3.42 -0.69
CA TYR A 63 -14.31 2.13 -1.26
C TYR A 63 -14.96 2.30 -2.64
N GLU A 64 -15.85 3.28 -2.79
CA GLU A 64 -16.61 3.53 -4.01
C GLU A 64 -15.69 3.87 -5.17
N ARG A 65 -14.60 4.60 -4.91
CA ARG A 65 -13.56 4.90 -5.91
C ARG A 65 -12.90 3.63 -6.41
N ILE A 66 -12.66 2.66 -5.53
CA ILE A 66 -12.07 1.36 -5.89
C ILE A 66 -13.09 0.50 -6.63
N ALA A 67 -14.34 0.44 -6.17
CA ALA A 67 -15.40 -0.31 -6.84
C ALA A 67 -15.64 0.20 -8.28
N ALA A 68 -15.57 1.51 -8.49
CA ALA A 68 -15.72 2.14 -9.82
C ALA A 68 -14.59 1.82 -10.81
N THR A 69 -13.47 1.23 -10.36
CA THR A 69 -12.34 0.86 -11.25
C THR A 69 -12.61 -0.38 -12.10
N GLY A 70 -13.68 -1.11 -11.82
CA GLY A 70 -13.96 -2.40 -12.42
C GLY A 70 -13.11 -3.55 -11.83
N CYS A 71 -12.47 -3.33 -10.69
CA CYS A 71 -11.82 -4.41 -9.94
C CYS A 71 -12.87 -5.45 -9.49
N PRO A 72 -12.68 -6.75 -9.78
CA PRO A 72 -13.66 -7.77 -9.41
C PRO A 72 -13.85 -7.92 -7.90
N GLU A 73 -15.10 -8.13 -7.48
CA GLU A 73 -15.45 -8.55 -6.13
C GLU A 73 -15.16 -10.05 -5.93
N LEU A 74 -14.56 -10.41 -4.79
CA LEU A 74 -14.14 -11.79 -4.51
C LEU A 74 -15.00 -12.43 -3.39
N ASN A 75 -16.25 -12.75 -3.71
CA ASN A 75 -17.19 -13.44 -2.81
C ASN A 75 -17.18 -14.97 -2.96
N LYS A 76 -16.82 -15.50 -4.14
CA LYS A 76 -16.58 -16.93 -4.36
C LYS A 76 -15.20 -17.30 -3.84
N ARG A 77 -15.13 -18.29 -2.94
CA ARG A 77 -13.90 -18.79 -2.33
C ARG A 77 -13.77 -20.28 -2.60
N THR A 78 -12.60 -20.69 -3.05
CA THR A 78 -12.28 -22.10 -3.28
C THR A 78 -11.03 -22.46 -2.49
N ARG A 79 -11.12 -23.54 -1.70
CA ARG A 79 -9.97 -24.19 -1.07
C ARG A 79 -9.75 -25.53 -1.73
N ASP A 80 -8.57 -25.75 -2.28
CA ASP A 80 -8.23 -26.99 -2.97
C ASP A 80 -6.87 -27.51 -2.49
N ASP A 81 -6.91 -28.42 -1.52
CA ASP A 81 -5.71 -28.96 -0.87
C ASP A 81 -5.31 -30.37 -1.36
N GLY A 82 -6.00 -30.91 -2.38
CA GLY A 82 -5.57 -32.11 -3.11
C GLY A 82 -6.66 -33.16 -3.35
N ASP A 83 -7.45 -33.50 -2.34
CA ASP A 83 -8.46 -34.57 -2.44
C ASP A 83 -9.66 -34.12 -3.29
N PHE A 84 -10.18 -32.93 -3.02
CA PHE A 84 -11.22 -32.26 -3.79
C PHE A 84 -11.26 -30.76 -3.46
N PRO A 85 -11.74 -29.90 -4.38
CA PRO A 85 -11.95 -28.48 -4.11
C PRO A 85 -13.23 -28.25 -3.30
N LEU A 86 -13.15 -27.48 -2.21
CA LEU A 86 -14.30 -26.93 -1.50
C LEU A 86 -14.56 -25.50 -1.96
N THR A 87 -15.74 -25.27 -2.54
CA THR A 87 -16.15 -23.93 -3.01
C THR A 87 -17.33 -23.41 -2.18
N GLY A 88 -17.24 -22.17 -1.73
CA GLY A 88 -18.31 -21.48 -1.02
C GLY A 88 -18.49 -20.05 -1.52
N TYR A 89 -19.71 -19.53 -1.34
CA TYR A 89 -20.04 -18.13 -1.57
C TYR A 89 -20.23 -17.45 -0.24
N VAL A 90 -19.44 -16.42 0.02
CA VAL A 90 -19.58 -15.64 1.24
C VAL A 90 -20.42 -14.40 0.93
N PRO A 91 -21.52 -14.17 1.66
CA PRO A 91 -22.37 -13.00 1.43
C PRO A 91 -21.60 -11.70 1.65
N LYS A 92 -22.09 -10.63 1.02
CA LYS A 92 -21.62 -9.28 1.30
C LYS A 92 -21.97 -8.87 2.73
N SER A 93 -21.25 -7.89 3.29
CA SER A 93 -21.65 -7.30 4.56
C SER A 93 -22.96 -6.51 4.45
N ALA A 94 -23.47 -6.04 5.58
CA ALA A 94 -24.68 -5.21 5.61
C ALA A 94 -24.53 -3.92 4.77
N GLU A 95 -23.32 -3.40 4.67
CA GLU A 95 -22.95 -2.22 3.87
C GLU A 95 -22.72 -2.56 2.38
N GLY A 96 -22.94 -3.81 1.98
CA GLY A 96 -22.78 -4.26 0.59
C GLY A 96 -21.33 -4.52 0.17
N LEU A 97 -20.40 -4.65 1.13
CA LEU A 97 -18.98 -4.84 0.83
C LEU A 97 -18.65 -6.32 0.54
N PRO A 98 -17.78 -6.63 -0.44
CA PRO A 98 -17.35 -7.99 -0.70
C PRO A 98 -16.35 -8.48 0.36
N VAL A 99 -16.03 -9.77 0.30
CA VAL A 99 -15.07 -10.38 1.24
C VAL A 99 -13.62 -10.04 0.93
N ALA A 100 -13.32 -9.78 -0.34
CA ALA A 100 -12.04 -9.26 -0.76
C ALA A 100 -12.13 -8.60 -2.13
N MET A 101 -11.13 -7.79 -2.45
CA MET A 101 -10.84 -7.29 -3.79
C MET A 101 -9.33 -7.34 -4.01
N CYS A 102 -8.89 -7.42 -5.26
CA CYS A 102 -7.46 -7.48 -5.60
C CYS A 102 -7.05 -6.35 -6.56
N PRO A 103 -7.20 -5.06 -6.17
CA PRO A 103 -6.93 -3.95 -7.10
C PRO A 103 -5.44 -3.80 -7.39
N ARG A 104 -5.07 -3.54 -8.66
CA ARG A 104 -3.66 -3.33 -9.08
C ARG A 104 -3.04 -2.16 -8.30
N ARG A 105 -1.75 -2.23 -7.97
CA ARG A 105 -1.10 -1.23 -7.10
C ARG A 105 -1.00 0.11 -7.80
N THR A 106 -0.84 0.10 -9.11
CA THR A 106 -0.96 1.28 -9.98
C THR A 106 -2.30 2.00 -9.84
N VAL A 107 -3.38 1.29 -9.49
CA VAL A 107 -4.72 1.85 -9.29
C VAL A 107 -4.94 2.20 -7.81
N LEU A 108 -4.75 1.24 -6.90
CA LEU A 108 -4.97 1.43 -5.47
C LEU A 108 -4.10 2.56 -4.91
N ASP A 109 -2.79 2.53 -5.14
CA ASP A 109 -1.90 3.56 -4.58
C ASP A 109 -2.26 4.95 -5.12
N LYS A 110 -2.67 5.05 -6.40
CA LYS A 110 -3.09 6.32 -7.00
C LYS A 110 -4.37 6.87 -6.36
N ILE A 111 -5.37 6.02 -6.14
CA ILE A 111 -6.62 6.43 -5.46
C ILE A 111 -6.32 6.97 -4.05
N LEU A 112 -5.49 6.27 -3.29
CA LEU A 112 -5.16 6.69 -1.92
C LEU A 112 -4.30 7.95 -1.91
N LEU A 113 -3.39 8.09 -2.87
CA LEU A 113 -2.57 9.28 -3.06
C LEU A 113 -3.41 10.51 -3.42
N ASP A 114 -4.35 10.35 -4.36
CA ASP A 114 -5.25 11.43 -4.76
C ASP A 114 -6.12 11.89 -3.60
N ALA A 115 -6.65 10.95 -2.82
CA ALA A 115 -7.39 11.27 -1.60
C ALA A 115 -6.55 12.04 -0.56
N ALA A 116 -5.24 11.77 -0.48
CA ALA A 116 -4.33 12.52 0.38
C ALA A 116 -4.13 13.96 -0.13
N VAL A 117 -3.89 14.13 -1.45
CA VAL A 117 -3.75 15.46 -2.07
C VAL A 117 -5.04 16.27 -1.93
N GLU A 118 -6.19 15.66 -2.17
CA GLU A 118 -7.51 16.28 -1.97
C GLU A 118 -7.76 16.71 -0.51
N ALA A 119 -7.15 16.01 0.46
CA ALA A 119 -7.19 16.40 1.87
C ALA A 119 -6.24 17.56 2.23
N GLY A 120 -5.47 18.10 1.26
CA GLY A 120 -4.57 19.23 1.45
C GLY A 120 -3.11 18.86 1.70
N VAL A 121 -2.71 17.61 1.48
CA VAL A 121 -1.32 17.17 1.59
C VAL A 121 -0.49 17.75 0.44
N GLU A 122 0.68 18.33 0.76
CA GLU A 122 1.67 18.67 -0.26
C GLU A 122 2.38 17.40 -0.73
N LEU A 123 2.29 17.06 -2.01
CA LEU A 123 2.93 15.88 -2.58
C LEU A 123 4.18 16.25 -3.38
N ARG A 124 5.28 15.52 -3.18
CA ARG A 124 6.46 15.58 -4.05
C ARG A 124 6.89 14.19 -4.52
N GLU A 125 6.59 13.92 -5.78
CA GLU A 125 6.99 12.71 -6.48
C GLU A 125 8.39 12.82 -7.08
N GLY A 126 9.04 11.67 -7.29
CA GLY A 126 10.43 11.64 -7.78
C GLY A 126 11.46 12.19 -6.77
N PHE A 127 11.05 12.36 -5.51
CA PHE A 127 11.89 12.86 -4.42
C PHE A 127 12.46 11.70 -3.62
N SER A 128 13.76 11.47 -3.74
CA SER A 128 14.45 10.42 -3.01
C SER A 128 15.05 10.99 -1.73
N VAL A 129 14.46 10.68 -0.57
CA VAL A 129 15.07 10.93 0.73
C VAL A 129 16.35 10.11 0.86
N ARG A 130 17.44 10.76 1.30
CA ARG A 130 18.77 10.16 1.44
C ARG A 130 19.26 10.19 2.88
N GLU A 131 18.80 11.15 3.67
CA GLU A 131 19.28 11.36 5.04
C GLU A 131 18.15 11.92 5.93
N LEU A 132 18.16 11.57 7.21
CA LEU A 132 17.39 12.27 8.24
C LEU A 132 18.21 13.39 8.84
N ARG A 133 17.58 14.53 9.08
CA ARG A 133 18.21 15.66 9.78
C ARG A 133 17.91 15.57 11.25
N PHE A 134 18.90 15.92 12.07
CA PHE A 134 18.81 15.88 13.53
C PHE A 134 19.07 17.26 14.13
N ASP A 135 18.39 17.52 15.22
CA ASP A 135 18.60 18.62 16.16
C ASP A 135 18.82 17.99 17.54
N GLY A 136 20.08 17.84 17.92
CA GLY A 136 20.47 16.98 19.03
C GLY A 136 20.14 15.50 18.75
N ASP A 137 19.33 14.90 19.62
CA ASP A 137 18.84 13.53 19.52
C ASP A 137 17.51 13.40 18.75
N ARG A 138 16.88 14.52 18.40
CA ARG A 138 15.57 14.58 17.77
C ARG A 138 15.69 14.71 16.25
N VAL A 139 14.93 13.91 15.52
CA VAL A 139 14.76 14.10 14.07
C VAL A 139 14.03 15.43 13.80
N SER A 140 14.63 16.30 13.00
CA SER A 140 14.16 17.66 12.69
C SER A 140 13.77 17.85 11.22
N GLY A 141 13.90 16.82 10.39
CA GLY A 141 13.54 16.87 8.98
C GLY A 141 14.16 15.76 8.15
N VAL A 142 14.08 15.92 6.83
CA VAL A 142 14.69 15.02 5.85
C VAL A 142 15.51 15.80 4.84
N MET A 143 16.55 15.17 4.29
CA MET A 143 17.26 15.67 3.13
C MET A 143 17.10 14.67 1.98
N GLY A 144 16.80 15.18 0.78
CA GLY A 144 16.61 14.36 -0.40
C GLY A 144 16.84 15.11 -1.70
N THR A 145 16.74 14.40 -2.81
CA THR A 145 16.96 14.94 -4.16
C THR A 145 15.76 14.66 -5.06
N ALA A 146 15.37 15.64 -5.88
CA ALA A 146 14.47 15.43 -7.00
C ALA A 146 15.27 15.04 -8.25
N GLY A 147 15.24 13.77 -8.64
CA GLY A 147 16.07 13.26 -9.75
C GLY A 147 17.58 13.47 -9.55
N ARG A 148 18.25 14.06 -10.54
CA ARG A 148 19.68 14.46 -10.48
C ARG A 148 19.91 15.90 -9.99
N GLY A 149 18.86 16.53 -9.44
CA GLY A 149 18.94 17.89 -8.93
C GLY A 149 19.74 18.01 -7.63
N GLN A 150 19.85 19.24 -7.14
CA GLN A 150 20.49 19.55 -5.86
C GLN A 150 19.74 18.89 -4.69
N ALA A 151 20.45 18.63 -3.59
CA ALA A 151 19.84 18.19 -2.34
C ALA A 151 19.03 19.32 -1.72
N HIS A 152 17.82 19.00 -1.24
CA HIS A 152 16.92 19.91 -0.55
C HIS A 152 16.64 19.38 0.85
N VAL A 153 16.51 20.30 1.81
CA VAL A 153 16.19 19.99 3.19
C VAL A 153 14.77 20.44 3.49
N GLU A 154 13.97 19.51 4.02
CA GLU A 154 12.61 19.77 4.47
C GLU A 154 12.55 19.61 5.98
N HIS A 155 12.15 20.68 6.67
CA HIS A 155 12.07 20.70 8.13
C HIS A 155 10.68 20.28 8.61
N ALA A 156 10.65 19.46 9.65
CA ALA A 156 9.40 18.96 10.22
C ALA A 156 9.47 18.75 11.72
N ARG A 157 8.32 18.85 12.39
CA ARG A 157 8.19 18.50 13.81
C ARG A 157 8.18 16.98 14.03
N LEU A 158 7.66 16.24 13.06
CA LEU A 158 7.60 14.78 13.03
C LEU A 158 8.03 14.26 11.65
N VAL A 159 8.80 13.18 11.63
CA VAL A 159 9.10 12.42 10.40
C VAL A 159 8.54 11.02 10.54
N ILE A 160 7.75 10.57 9.56
CA ILE A 160 7.12 9.25 9.54
C ILE A 160 7.72 8.42 8.41
N GLY A 161 8.31 7.28 8.76
CA GLY A 161 8.81 6.29 7.80
C GLY A 161 7.69 5.38 7.30
N ALA A 162 7.28 5.58 6.04
CA ALA A 162 6.35 4.72 5.30
C ALA A 162 7.01 4.16 4.02
N ASP A 163 8.35 4.04 4.05
CA ASP A 163 9.25 3.76 2.92
C ASP A 163 9.52 2.26 2.70
N GLY A 164 8.73 1.40 3.37
CA GLY A 164 8.60 -0.02 3.07
C GLY A 164 9.69 -0.90 3.68
N ARG A 165 9.87 -2.11 3.11
CA ARG A 165 10.72 -3.19 3.66
C ARG A 165 12.16 -2.76 3.94
N ASN A 166 12.70 -1.85 3.13
CA ASN A 166 14.08 -1.37 3.22
C ASN A 166 14.12 0.06 3.77
N SER A 167 13.36 0.31 4.84
CA SER A 167 13.15 1.65 5.39
C SER A 167 14.46 2.32 5.82
N LEU A 168 14.78 3.44 5.17
CA LEU A 168 15.86 4.34 5.56
C LEU A 168 15.53 4.98 6.91
N VAL A 169 14.28 5.39 7.12
CA VAL A 169 13.87 6.04 8.36
C VAL A 169 14.08 5.11 9.55
N ALA A 170 13.52 3.89 9.50
CA ALA A 170 13.61 2.92 10.59
C ALA A 170 15.06 2.50 10.90
N SER A 171 15.89 2.32 9.87
CA SER A 171 17.31 1.97 10.05
C SER A 171 18.10 3.13 10.66
N THR A 172 17.86 4.36 10.22
CA THR A 172 18.57 5.56 10.71
C THR A 172 18.29 5.81 12.19
N VAL A 173 17.02 5.68 12.63
CA VAL A 173 16.66 5.83 14.05
C VAL A 173 16.87 4.56 14.88
N ARG A 174 17.42 3.49 14.28
CA ARG A 174 17.64 2.18 14.93
C ARG A 174 16.39 1.62 15.59
N ALA A 175 15.25 1.72 14.91
CA ALA A 175 13.98 1.21 15.40
C ALA A 175 14.12 -0.30 15.77
N PRO A 176 13.70 -0.71 16.98
CA PRO A 176 13.85 -2.09 17.41
C PRO A 176 12.91 -3.01 16.62
N LYS A 177 13.42 -4.16 16.19
CA LYS A 177 12.60 -5.26 15.71
C LYS A 177 12.19 -6.12 16.91
N TYR A 178 10.91 -6.44 17.02
CA TYR A 178 10.37 -7.20 18.16
C TYR A 178 9.52 -8.40 17.74
N ASN A 179 9.21 -8.55 16.45
CA ASN A 179 8.48 -9.70 15.91
C ASN A 179 9.05 -10.06 14.53
N GLU A 180 10.06 -10.91 14.52
CA GLU A 180 10.77 -11.33 13.31
C GLU A 180 10.57 -12.83 13.10
N VAL A 181 10.12 -13.19 11.89
CA VAL A 181 10.02 -14.58 11.45
C VAL A 181 10.99 -14.76 10.29
N PRO A 182 11.88 -15.77 10.33
CA PRO A 182 12.81 -15.99 9.23
C PRO A 182 12.05 -16.29 7.93
N PRO A 183 12.59 -15.93 6.76
CA PRO A 183 11.99 -16.30 5.49
C PRO A 183 11.90 -17.83 5.38
N ILE A 184 10.68 -18.36 5.39
CA ILE A 184 10.41 -19.81 5.27
C ILE A 184 9.92 -20.24 3.89
N ALA A 185 9.55 -19.28 3.03
CA ALA A 185 9.06 -19.51 1.67
C ALA A 185 9.37 -18.32 0.76
N CYS A 186 9.41 -18.57 -0.55
CA CYS A 186 9.56 -17.55 -1.59
C CYS A 186 8.32 -17.61 -2.49
N TRP A 187 7.69 -16.47 -2.73
CA TRP A 187 6.52 -16.39 -3.61
C TRP A 187 6.91 -15.78 -4.96
N TYR A 188 6.57 -16.49 -6.03
CA TYR A 188 6.53 -15.98 -7.39
C TYR A 188 5.12 -15.57 -7.70
N TYR A 189 4.95 -14.45 -8.41
CA TYR A 189 3.65 -14.07 -8.92
C TYR A 189 3.75 -13.43 -10.30
N THR A 190 2.68 -13.58 -11.08
CA THR A 190 2.49 -12.85 -12.33
C THR A 190 0.99 -12.79 -12.67
N TYR A 191 0.65 -12.08 -13.73
CA TYR A 191 -0.71 -11.89 -14.18
C TYR A 191 -0.99 -12.70 -15.44
N TRP A 192 -2.05 -13.51 -15.41
CA TRP A 192 -2.45 -14.34 -16.54
C TRP A 192 -3.85 -13.96 -17.01
N PRO A 193 -4.06 -13.73 -18.32
CA PRO A 193 -5.40 -13.67 -18.90
C PRO A 193 -6.01 -15.07 -19.01
N GLY A 194 -7.32 -15.17 -19.22
CA GLY A 194 -8.01 -16.44 -19.51
C GLY A 194 -8.19 -17.38 -18.32
N VAL A 195 -7.72 -17.00 -17.13
CA VAL A 195 -7.98 -17.71 -15.88
C VAL A 195 -9.29 -17.20 -15.28
N GLN A 196 -10.42 -17.73 -15.77
CA GLN A 196 -11.77 -17.21 -15.48
C GLN A 196 -12.47 -17.97 -14.33
N ASP A 197 -13.44 -17.29 -13.70
CA ASP A 197 -14.45 -17.82 -12.76
C ASP A 197 -13.97 -18.54 -11.50
N LEU A 198 -12.70 -18.34 -11.14
CA LEU A 198 -12.11 -18.94 -9.95
C LEU A 198 -12.54 -18.25 -8.64
N GLY A 199 -12.87 -16.95 -8.67
CA GLY A 199 -12.98 -16.16 -7.45
C GLY A 199 -11.64 -16.12 -6.72
N HIS A 200 -11.64 -16.14 -5.38
CA HIS A 200 -10.41 -16.35 -4.61
C HIS A 200 -10.17 -17.86 -4.45
N VAL A 201 -9.18 -18.39 -5.16
CA VAL A 201 -8.71 -19.78 -4.98
C VAL A 201 -7.44 -19.79 -4.17
N SER A 202 -7.36 -20.67 -3.19
CA SER A 202 -6.13 -21.00 -2.47
C SER A 202 -6.00 -22.50 -2.31
N GLY A 203 -4.81 -23.04 -2.40
CA GLY A 203 -4.63 -24.48 -2.31
C GLY A 203 -3.19 -24.91 -2.09
N VAL A 204 -3.01 -26.18 -1.80
CA VAL A 204 -1.71 -26.83 -1.63
C VAL A 204 -1.57 -27.98 -2.62
N ARG A 205 -0.38 -28.11 -3.22
CA ARG A 205 0.04 -29.24 -4.05
C ARG A 205 1.43 -29.68 -3.63
N GLY A 206 1.48 -30.76 -2.83
CA GLY A 206 2.72 -31.20 -2.19
C GLY A 206 3.26 -30.10 -1.27
N ARG A 207 4.44 -29.57 -1.60
CA ARG A 207 5.09 -28.47 -0.83
C ARG A 207 4.81 -27.07 -1.38
N ARG A 208 3.89 -26.93 -2.34
CA ARG A 208 3.62 -25.66 -3.03
C ARG A 208 2.27 -25.10 -2.62
N HIS A 209 2.22 -23.82 -2.31
CA HIS A 209 0.99 -23.05 -2.17
C HIS A 209 0.65 -22.35 -3.47
N LEU A 210 -0.64 -22.39 -3.83
CA LEU A 210 -1.17 -21.75 -5.04
C LEU A 210 -2.27 -20.78 -4.62
N ILE A 211 -2.25 -19.56 -5.15
CA ILE A 211 -3.29 -18.56 -4.94
C ILE A 211 -3.65 -17.91 -6.28
N PHE A 212 -4.95 -17.76 -6.53
CA PHE A 212 -5.49 -17.09 -7.71
C PHE A 212 -6.43 -15.97 -7.27
N LEU A 213 -6.17 -14.75 -7.75
CA LEU A 213 -6.92 -13.55 -7.41
C LEU A 213 -7.24 -12.74 -8.68
N PRO A 214 -8.48 -12.83 -9.20
CA PRO A 214 -8.95 -11.98 -10.28
C PRO A 214 -8.73 -10.48 -9.97
N THR A 215 -8.25 -9.75 -10.97
CA THR A 215 -7.93 -8.32 -10.91
C THR A 215 -8.37 -7.62 -12.21
N HIS A 216 -7.91 -6.39 -12.41
CA HIS A 216 -8.25 -5.53 -13.54
C HIS A 216 -7.90 -6.15 -14.89
N GLY A 217 -8.66 -5.75 -15.93
CA GLY A 217 -8.34 -6.08 -17.33
C GLY A 217 -8.52 -7.56 -17.68
N GLY A 218 -9.38 -8.29 -16.97
CA GLY A 218 -9.58 -9.73 -17.19
C GLY A 218 -8.37 -10.59 -16.82
N LEU A 219 -7.46 -10.05 -15.99
CA LEU A 219 -6.27 -10.74 -15.52
C LEU A 219 -6.53 -11.39 -14.16
N THR A 220 -5.81 -12.47 -13.89
CA THR A 220 -5.74 -13.09 -12.57
C THR A 220 -4.31 -13.02 -12.06
N CYS A 221 -4.13 -12.47 -10.86
CA CYS A 221 -2.86 -12.54 -10.13
C CYS A 221 -2.69 -13.97 -9.62
N VAL A 222 -1.70 -14.67 -10.16
CA VAL A 222 -1.37 -16.05 -9.79
C VAL A 222 -0.13 -16.00 -8.93
N LEU A 223 -0.20 -16.58 -7.74
CA LEU A 223 0.91 -16.68 -6.80
C LEU A 223 1.23 -18.14 -6.53
N VAL A 224 2.52 -18.46 -6.51
CA VAL A 224 3.06 -19.79 -6.23
C VAL A 224 4.23 -19.64 -5.26
N GLY A 225 4.23 -20.40 -4.17
CA GLY A 225 5.34 -20.41 -3.19
C GLY A 225 5.51 -21.73 -2.48
#